data_AF-A0A534QA28-F1
#
_entry.id   AF-A0A534QA28-F1
#
_cell.length_a   1.000
_cell.length_b   1.000
_cell.length_c   1.000
_cell.angle_alpha   90.00
_cell.angle_beta   90.00
_cell.angle_gamma   90.00
#
_symmetry.space_group_name_H-M   'P 1'
#
loop_
_entity.id
_entity.type
_entity.pdbx_description
1 polymer ?
#
loop_
_entity_poly.entity_id
_entity_poly.type
_entity_poly.pdbx_seq_one_letter_code
_entity_poly.pdbx_strand_id
1 'polypeptide(L)'
;MLFTISSGGTVVNGNIFVGDQGDTSTDLAFSGGGNINGTIYQQAGAGISISGGSTCNSTTCVPITLSSGLVSQISSDLAAALAQVSVLSATQSLGAVNFSDGNVHNIFSSGGTNVIDMTSLTLQGGSTLKLNGAASDFYIVRVGSMVLGDVTTGGNSIIDSDGVGAGHVLFVVDDNITMSGGRIDGTYVSVNGDITLSGGVHNGAYILKAAGHQLKFQSAPTVNFVQFVPEPSTASLFGIGLLGLAYRRRHSKVSSRREEGKGVWT
;
A
#
# COMPACT_ATOMS: atom_id res chain seq x y z
N MET A 1 13.97 -3.67 -4.07
CA MET A 1 12.62 -4.19 -4.38
C MET A 1 12.31 -3.92 -5.85
N LEU A 2 11.71 -4.87 -6.58
CA LEU A 2 11.29 -4.63 -7.96
C LEU A 2 9.81 -4.26 -7.97
N PHE A 3 9.46 -3.09 -8.51
CA PHE A 3 8.09 -2.70 -8.76
C PHE A 3 7.83 -2.74 -10.27
N THR A 4 6.91 -3.60 -10.70
CA THR A 4 6.48 -3.68 -12.09
C THR A 4 5.01 -3.29 -12.24
N ILE A 5 4.74 -2.37 -13.15
CA ILE A 5 3.40 -2.04 -13.62
C ILE A 5 3.39 -2.29 -15.13
N SER A 6 2.56 -3.22 -15.61
CA SER A 6 2.67 -3.74 -16.99
C SER A 6 1.34 -3.85 -17.72
N SER A 7 0.42 -2.88 -17.52
CA SER A 7 -0.90 -2.96 -18.15
C SER A 7 -1.53 -1.62 -18.49
N GLY A 8 -2.20 -1.57 -19.64
CA GLY A 8 -2.69 -0.33 -20.25
C GLY A 8 -3.77 0.44 -19.52
N GLY A 9 -4.41 -0.17 -18.51
CA GLY A 9 -5.45 0.47 -17.72
C GLY A 9 -5.08 0.62 -16.23
N THR A 10 -3.84 0.35 -15.80
CA THR A 10 -3.49 0.52 -14.39
C THR A 10 -3.63 1.99 -13.99
N VAL A 11 -4.32 2.25 -12.88
CA VAL A 11 -4.40 3.58 -12.28
C VAL A 11 -3.91 3.51 -10.84
N VAL A 12 -2.94 4.35 -10.48
CA VAL A 12 -2.46 4.50 -9.10
C VAL A 12 -2.75 5.91 -8.62
N ASN A 13 -3.79 6.07 -7.80
CA ASN A 13 -4.16 7.32 -7.16
C ASN A 13 -3.45 7.42 -5.80
N GLY A 14 -2.14 7.63 -5.82
CA GLY A 14 -1.30 7.63 -4.63
C GLY A 14 0.17 7.86 -4.96
N ASN A 15 0.96 8.14 -3.92
CA ASN A 15 2.40 8.22 -4.04
C ASN A 15 3.01 6.81 -4.10
N ILE A 16 4.15 6.69 -4.75
CA ILE A 16 4.93 5.45 -4.81
C ILE A 16 6.31 5.74 -4.22
N PHE A 17 6.83 4.80 -3.43
CA PHE A 17 8.24 4.79 -3.04
C PHE A 17 8.94 3.57 -3.66
N VAL A 18 10.13 3.78 -4.21
CA VAL A 18 10.96 2.75 -4.84
C VAL A 18 12.33 2.74 -4.14
N GLY A 19 12.68 1.61 -3.53
CA GLY A 19 14.01 1.38 -2.97
C GLY A 19 14.96 0.82 -4.03
N ASP A 20 16.25 1.07 -3.86
CA ASP A 20 17.32 0.57 -4.74
C ASP A 20 17.57 -0.93 -4.44
N GLN A 21 17.50 -1.80 -5.45
CA GLN A 21 17.86 -3.22 -5.35
C GLN A 21 19.38 -3.46 -5.22
N GLY A 22 20.21 -2.45 -5.48
CA GLY A 22 21.67 -2.59 -5.51
C GLY A 22 22.20 -3.37 -6.71
N ASP A 23 21.34 -3.69 -7.68
CA ASP A 23 21.74 -4.19 -9.00
C ASP A 23 21.57 -3.08 -10.06
N THR A 24 22.12 -3.28 -11.25
CA THR A 24 22.06 -2.29 -12.34
C THR A 24 20.73 -2.29 -13.09
N SER A 25 19.70 -2.95 -12.55
CA SER A 25 18.41 -3.14 -13.22
C SER A 25 17.42 -2.01 -12.92
N THR A 26 16.25 -2.10 -13.54
CA THR A 26 15.16 -1.13 -13.37
C THR A 26 14.34 -1.52 -12.14
N ASP A 27 14.40 -0.73 -11.06
CA ASP A 27 13.61 -0.96 -9.84
C ASP A 27 12.13 -0.61 -9.99
N LEU A 28 11.78 0.38 -10.82
CA LEU A 28 10.39 0.63 -11.23
C LEU A 28 10.26 0.53 -12.75
N ALA A 29 9.61 -0.53 -13.22
CA ALA A 29 9.28 -0.74 -14.61
C ALA A 29 7.78 -0.48 -14.84
N PHE A 30 7.42 0.71 -15.33
CA PHE A 30 6.05 1.07 -15.70
C PHE A 30 5.88 1.10 -17.21
N SER A 31 5.07 0.18 -17.73
CA SER A 31 4.84 -0.01 -19.16
C SER A 31 3.41 -0.47 -19.45
N GLY A 32 3.06 -0.48 -20.74
CA GLY A 32 1.81 -1.02 -21.26
C GLY A 32 0.65 -0.02 -21.33
N GLY A 33 0.82 1.20 -20.83
CA GLY A 33 -0.21 2.25 -20.68
C GLY A 33 -0.63 2.40 -19.21
N GLY A 34 -1.53 3.34 -18.90
CA GLY A 34 -1.99 3.61 -17.53
C GLY A 34 -1.36 4.85 -16.90
N ASN A 35 -1.77 5.17 -15.67
CA ASN A 35 -1.45 6.45 -15.04
C ASN A 35 -1.15 6.35 -13.54
N ILE A 36 -0.08 7.02 -13.10
CA ILE A 36 0.20 7.30 -11.69
C ILE A 36 -0.22 8.75 -11.39
N ASN A 37 -1.29 8.91 -10.61
CA ASN A 37 -1.80 10.18 -10.11
C ASN A 37 -1.22 10.52 -8.73
N GLY A 38 0.11 10.58 -8.65
CA GLY A 38 0.84 10.89 -7.42
C GLY A 38 2.33 11.05 -7.65
N THR A 39 3.06 11.34 -6.59
CA THR A 39 4.52 11.55 -6.66
C THR A 39 5.25 10.22 -6.58
N ILE A 40 6.25 10.04 -7.43
CA ILE A 40 7.21 8.94 -7.32
C ILE A 40 8.40 9.42 -6.49
N TYR A 41 8.65 8.74 -5.37
CA TYR A 41 9.81 8.91 -4.52
C TYR A 41 10.76 7.74 -4.73
N GLN A 42 12.06 8.02 -4.69
CA GLN A 42 13.07 7.00 -4.92
C GLN A 42 14.23 7.10 -3.95
N GLN A 43 14.84 5.97 -3.61
CA GLN A 43 16.17 5.94 -3.04
C GLN A 43 17.20 6.39 -4.10
N ALA A 44 18.28 7.04 -3.68
CA ALA A 44 19.39 7.34 -4.58
C ALA A 44 19.97 6.03 -5.14
N GLY A 45 20.11 5.93 -6.47
CA GLY A 45 20.55 4.70 -7.15
C GLY A 45 19.43 3.95 -7.85
N ALA A 46 18.17 4.11 -7.40
CA ALA A 46 17.05 3.37 -7.97
C ALA A 46 16.77 3.76 -9.44
N GLY A 47 16.64 2.76 -10.30
CA GLY A 47 16.33 2.89 -11.73
C GLY A 47 14.82 2.95 -11.99
N ILE A 48 14.37 3.98 -12.73
CA ILE A 48 12.96 4.15 -13.10
C ILE A 48 12.81 4.20 -14.61
N SER A 49 11.97 3.31 -15.14
CA SER A 49 11.62 3.25 -16.56
C SER A 49 10.11 3.41 -16.71
N ILE A 50 9.68 4.48 -17.37
CA ILE A 50 8.28 4.72 -17.75
C ILE A 50 8.21 4.73 -19.27
N SER A 51 7.46 3.79 -19.85
CA SER A 51 7.43 3.55 -21.29
C SER A 51 6.05 3.06 -21.76
N GLY A 52 5.89 2.77 -23.05
CA GLY A 52 4.69 2.12 -23.58
C GLY A 52 3.38 2.89 -23.39
N GLY A 53 3.44 4.23 -23.35
CA GLY A 53 2.27 5.10 -23.15
C GLY A 53 1.85 5.29 -21.70
N SER A 54 2.59 4.75 -20.74
CA SER A 54 2.37 4.98 -19.31
C SER A 54 2.74 6.42 -18.92
N THR A 55 1.95 7.03 -18.04
CA THR A 55 2.15 8.43 -17.61
C THR A 55 2.19 8.58 -16.10
N CYS A 56 2.86 9.63 -15.61
CA CYS A 56 2.77 10.06 -14.23
C CYS A 56 2.28 11.52 -14.21
N ASN A 57 1.07 11.75 -13.70
CA ASN A 57 0.37 13.04 -13.77
C ASN A 57 0.60 13.94 -12.55
N SER A 58 1.74 13.79 -11.88
CA SER A 58 2.16 14.77 -10.87
C SER A 58 2.89 15.95 -11.54
N THR A 59 2.89 17.12 -10.90
CA THR A 59 3.67 18.30 -11.35
C THR A 59 5.16 17.99 -11.53
N THR A 60 5.64 16.87 -11.00
CA THR A 60 6.96 16.30 -11.29
C THR A 60 6.80 14.87 -11.78
N CYS A 61 6.71 14.70 -13.10
CA CYS A 61 6.98 13.40 -13.74
C CYS A 61 8.46 12.96 -13.53
N VAL A 62 9.25 13.82 -12.88
CA VAL A 62 10.60 13.58 -12.38
C VAL A 62 10.52 12.98 -10.97
N PRO A 63 11.05 11.78 -10.75
CA PRO A 63 11.13 11.17 -9.42
C PRO A 63 11.84 12.06 -8.40
N ILE A 64 11.34 12.10 -7.17
CA ILE A 64 11.98 12.82 -6.07
C ILE A 64 12.89 11.87 -5.31
N THR A 65 14.20 12.09 -5.38
CA THR A 65 15.17 11.35 -4.59
C THR A 65 15.07 11.72 -3.11
N LEU A 66 14.91 10.71 -2.25
CA LEU A 66 14.92 10.85 -0.79
C LEU A 66 16.36 10.78 -0.26
N SER A 67 16.61 11.42 0.88
CA SER A 67 17.89 11.28 1.59
C SER A 67 18.03 9.88 2.17
N SER A 68 19.26 9.38 2.28
CA SER A 68 19.55 8.08 2.89
C SER A 68 19.03 7.98 4.34
N GLY A 69 19.08 9.09 5.09
CA GLY A 69 18.50 9.16 6.44
C GLY A 69 16.99 8.92 6.45
N LEU A 70 16.25 9.48 5.51
CA LEU A 70 14.80 9.27 5.42
C LEU A 70 14.47 7.85 4.93
N VAL A 71 15.23 7.31 3.98
CA VAL A 71 15.06 5.91 3.55
C VAL A 71 15.29 4.95 4.71
N SER A 72 16.36 5.16 5.49
CA SER A 72 16.65 4.37 6.69
C SER A 72 15.52 4.47 7.73
N GLN A 73 14.98 5.68 7.94
CA GLN A 73 13.85 5.89 8.85
C GLN A 73 12.60 5.12 8.42
N ILE A 74 12.27 5.12 7.12
CA ILE A 74 11.11 4.38 6.59
C ILE A 74 11.24 2.88 6.89
N SER A 75 12.41 2.30 6.62
CA SER A 75 12.67 0.87 6.90
C SER A 75 12.63 0.56 8.40
N SER A 76 13.19 1.45 9.23
CA SER A 76 13.18 1.32 10.70
C SER A 76 11.76 1.39 11.26
N ASP A 77 10.95 2.34 10.80
CA ASP A 77 9.57 2.53 11.27
C ASP A 77 8.69 1.34 10.89
N LEU A 78 8.83 0.82 9.66
CA LEU A 78 8.13 -0.39 9.22
C LEU A 78 8.53 -1.60 10.08
N ALA A 79 9.84 -1.80 10.33
CA ALA A 79 10.30 -2.89 11.17
C ALA A 79 9.78 -2.79 12.61
N ALA A 80 9.79 -1.59 13.19
CA ALA A 80 9.27 -1.34 14.53
C ALA A 80 7.75 -1.57 14.60
N ALA A 81 6.99 -1.09 13.62
CA ALA A 81 5.56 -1.32 13.52
C ALA A 81 5.22 -2.83 13.44
N LEU A 82 5.92 -3.58 12.59
CA LEU A 82 5.72 -5.02 12.47
C LEU A 82 6.11 -5.78 13.75
N ALA A 83 7.16 -5.35 14.44
CA ALA A 83 7.55 -5.93 15.73
C ALA A 83 6.51 -5.66 16.83
N GLN A 84 5.74 -4.58 16.75
CA GLN A 84 4.62 -4.35 17.65
C GLN A 84 3.42 -5.22 17.30
N VAL A 85 3.07 -5.30 16.02
CA VAL A 85 1.97 -6.15 15.55
C VAL A 85 2.20 -7.62 15.93
N SER A 86 3.44 -8.11 15.88
CA SER A 86 3.75 -9.51 16.20
C SER A 86 3.54 -9.87 17.66
N VAL A 87 3.64 -8.93 18.60
CA VAL A 87 3.47 -9.19 20.04
C VAL A 87 2.03 -8.99 20.52
N LEU A 88 1.13 -8.50 19.67
CA LEU A 88 -0.28 -8.36 20.03
C LEU A 88 -0.92 -9.73 20.25
N SER A 89 -1.79 -9.81 21.25
CA SER A 89 -2.61 -11.01 21.49
C SER A 89 -3.77 -11.05 20.52
N ALA A 90 -4.00 -12.21 19.90
CA ALA A 90 -5.12 -12.41 19.01
C ALA A 90 -6.45 -12.30 19.77
N THR A 91 -7.38 -11.50 19.26
CA THR A 91 -8.78 -11.50 19.71
C THR A 91 -9.55 -12.68 19.10
N GLN A 92 -9.16 -13.13 17.91
CA GLN A 92 -9.71 -14.32 17.25
C GLN A 92 -8.61 -15.10 16.52
N SER A 93 -8.72 -16.42 16.47
CA SER A 93 -7.85 -17.29 15.67
C SER A 93 -8.71 -18.20 14.82
N LEU A 94 -8.56 -18.11 13.49
CA LEU A 94 -9.47 -18.73 12.53
C LEU A 94 -8.82 -19.88 11.72
N GLY A 95 -7.53 -20.16 11.93
CA GLY A 95 -6.81 -21.17 11.14
C GLY A 95 -6.79 -20.81 9.65
N ALA A 96 -6.98 -21.80 8.78
CA ALA A 96 -7.05 -21.58 7.33
C ALA A 96 -8.45 -21.11 6.94
N VAL A 97 -8.55 -19.92 6.35
CA VAL A 97 -9.81 -19.35 5.86
C VAL A 97 -9.90 -19.56 4.36
N ASN A 98 -10.89 -20.33 3.91
CA ASN A 98 -11.13 -20.58 2.49
C ASN A 98 -12.62 -20.40 2.17
N PHE A 99 -12.96 -19.28 1.54
CA PHE A 99 -14.31 -18.97 1.09
C PHE A 99 -14.34 -18.99 -0.43
N SER A 100 -15.08 -19.93 -0.99
CA SER A 100 -15.20 -20.14 -2.44
C SER A 100 -16.66 -20.36 -2.88
N ASP A 101 -17.59 -19.98 -2.01
CA ASP A 101 -19.02 -20.27 -2.08
C ASP A 101 -19.86 -19.11 -2.65
N GLY A 102 -19.25 -17.97 -2.94
CA GLY A 102 -19.93 -16.76 -3.39
C GLY A 102 -20.71 -16.03 -2.29
N ASN A 103 -20.60 -16.44 -1.03
CA ASN A 103 -21.34 -15.85 0.08
C ASN A 103 -20.56 -14.74 0.79
N VAL A 104 -21.28 -14.04 1.68
CA VAL A 104 -20.73 -13.04 2.60
C VAL A 104 -20.35 -13.72 3.91
N HIS A 105 -19.09 -13.56 4.30
CA HIS A 105 -18.51 -14.06 5.54
C HIS A 105 -18.12 -12.89 6.43
N ASN A 106 -18.61 -12.86 7.67
CA ASN A 106 -18.46 -11.72 8.56
C ASN A 106 -17.46 -12.03 9.68
N ILE A 107 -16.51 -11.13 9.91
CA ILE A 107 -15.74 -11.06 11.15
C ILE A 107 -16.22 -9.82 11.89
N PHE A 108 -16.88 -10.04 13.02
CA PHE A 108 -17.40 -8.96 13.85
C PHE A 108 -16.35 -8.44 14.83
N SER A 109 -16.32 -7.13 15.00
CA SER A 109 -15.47 -6.46 15.97
C SER A 109 -15.94 -6.77 17.40
N SER A 110 -14.99 -6.86 18.33
CA SER A 110 -15.25 -6.82 19.77
C SER A 110 -15.14 -5.40 20.35
N GLY A 111 -15.02 -4.38 19.50
CA GLY A 111 -14.70 -3.00 19.85
C GLY A 111 -13.18 -2.76 19.95
N GLY A 112 -12.72 -1.57 19.57
CA GLY A 112 -11.30 -1.18 19.62
C GLY A 112 -10.44 -2.01 18.66
N THR A 113 -9.29 -2.51 19.12
CA THR A 113 -8.37 -3.31 18.28
C THR A 113 -8.82 -4.76 18.15
N ASN A 114 -8.95 -5.22 16.91
CA ASN A 114 -9.27 -6.61 16.59
C ASN A 114 -8.05 -7.25 15.95
N VAL A 115 -7.43 -8.20 16.64
CA VAL A 115 -6.23 -8.90 16.16
C VAL A 115 -6.66 -10.30 15.73
N ILE A 116 -6.66 -10.54 14.43
CA ILE A 116 -7.16 -11.78 13.85
C ILE A 116 -5.99 -12.60 13.33
N ASP A 117 -5.81 -13.80 13.85
CA ASP A 117 -4.80 -14.74 13.38
C ASP A 117 -5.40 -15.74 12.40
N MET A 118 -4.75 -15.86 11.24
CA MET A 118 -5.06 -16.84 10.20
C MET A 118 -3.77 -17.53 9.77
N THR A 119 -3.86 -18.79 9.34
CA THR A 119 -2.74 -19.48 8.68
C THR A 119 -2.70 -19.19 7.19
N SER A 120 -3.86 -18.97 6.56
CA SER A 120 -3.99 -18.53 5.16
C SER A 120 -5.36 -17.90 4.95
N LEU A 121 -5.50 -17.06 3.92
CA LEU A 121 -6.77 -16.48 3.49
C LEU A 121 -6.93 -16.68 1.99
N THR A 122 -7.96 -17.43 1.60
CA THR A 122 -8.37 -17.60 0.21
C THR A 122 -9.83 -17.14 0.03
N LEU A 123 -10.05 -16.20 -0.88
CA LEU A 123 -11.36 -15.74 -1.32
C LEU A 123 -11.51 -16.00 -2.82
N GLN A 124 -12.49 -16.81 -3.21
CA GLN A 124 -12.78 -17.19 -4.59
C GLN A 124 -14.28 -17.19 -4.84
N GLY A 125 -14.69 -17.44 -6.09
CA GLY A 125 -16.10 -17.63 -6.43
C GLY A 125 -16.98 -16.40 -6.18
N GLY A 126 -16.39 -15.21 -6.06
CA GLY A 126 -17.12 -13.97 -5.73
C GLY A 126 -17.46 -13.83 -4.24
N SER A 127 -16.90 -14.67 -3.36
CA SER A 127 -17.10 -14.56 -1.92
C SER A 127 -16.63 -13.19 -1.39
N THR A 128 -17.32 -12.71 -0.37
CA THR A 128 -17.02 -11.43 0.31
C THR A 128 -16.60 -11.70 1.74
N LEU A 129 -15.46 -11.20 2.17
CA LEU A 129 -15.08 -11.08 3.57
C LEU A 129 -15.43 -9.67 4.07
N LYS A 130 -16.32 -9.59 5.06
CA LYS A 130 -16.68 -8.33 5.72
C LYS A 130 -16.05 -8.22 7.11
N LEU A 131 -15.31 -7.15 7.34
CA LEU A 131 -14.81 -6.74 8.64
C LEU A 131 -15.79 -5.72 9.22
N ASN A 132 -16.68 -6.18 10.11
CA ASN A 132 -17.81 -5.38 10.60
C ASN A 132 -17.49 -4.75 11.95
N GLY A 133 -17.55 -3.42 12.03
CA GLY A 133 -17.32 -2.68 13.27
C GLY A 133 -17.80 -1.24 13.19
N ALA A 134 -17.63 -0.51 14.28
CA ALA A 134 -17.78 0.93 14.29
C ALA A 134 -16.59 1.62 13.59
N ALA A 135 -16.77 2.87 13.19
CA ALA A 135 -15.71 3.68 12.56
C ALA A 135 -14.49 3.92 13.46
N SER A 136 -14.59 3.62 14.76
CA SER A 136 -13.50 3.69 15.73
C SER A 136 -12.75 2.38 15.92
N ASP A 137 -13.23 1.27 15.34
CA ASP A 137 -12.60 -0.03 15.49
C ASP A 137 -11.46 -0.18 14.49
N PHE A 138 -10.50 -1.06 14.80
CA PHE A 138 -9.38 -1.37 13.93
C PHE A 138 -9.22 -2.87 13.78
N TYR A 139 -8.69 -3.28 12.64
CA TYR A 139 -8.38 -4.67 12.34
C TYR A 139 -6.92 -4.82 12.00
N ILE A 140 -6.27 -5.75 12.69
CA ILE A 140 -4.92 -6.23 12.41
C ILE A 140 -5.07 -7.72 12.09
N VAL A 141 -5.02 -8.06 10.82
CA VAL A 141 -5.11 -9.43 10.34
C VAL A 141 -3.71 -9.95 10.08
N ARG A 142 -3.28 -10.94 10.84
CA ARG A 142 -1.98 -11.59 10.67
C ARG A 142 -2.19 -12.92 9.97
N VAL A 143 -1.63 -13.04 8.78
CA VAL A 143 -1.71 -14.25 7.96
C VAL A 143 -0.34 -14.91 7.94
N GLY A 144 -0.30 -16.15 8.40
CA GLY A 144 0.95 -16.92 8.50
C GLY A 144 1.69 -16.78 9.83
N SER A 145 1.01 -16.30 10.89
CA SER A 145 1.59 -16.08 12.23
C SER A 145 2.23 -17.35 12.87
N MET A 146 1.94 -18.55 12.35
CA MET A 146 2.48 -19.83 12.86
C MET A 146 3.20 -20.70 11.80
N VAL A 147 2.96 -20.45 10.51
CA VAL A 147 3.50 -21.14 9.32
C VAL A 147 3.39 -20.15 8.15
N LEU A 148 4.29 -20.18 7.16
CA LEU A 148 4.14 -19.35 5.95
C LEU A 148 2.71 -19.43 5.40
N GLY A 149 2.12 -18.26 5.14
CA GLY A 149 0.71 -18.12 4.82
C GLY A 149 0.48 -17.06 3.75
N ASP A 150 -0.30 -17.43 2.73
CA ASP A 150 -0.64 -16.56 1.62
C ASP A 150 -2.02 -15.90 1.81
N VAL A 151 -2.18 -14.74 1.17
CA VAL A 151 -3.49 -14.14 0.87
C VAL A 151 -3.74 -14.27 -0.62
N THR A 152 -4.83 -14.95 -0.97
CA THR A 152 -5.27 -15.10 -2.37
C THR A 152 -6.71 -14.62 -2.54
N THR A 153 -6.96 -13.67 -3.44
CA THR A 153 -8.30 -13.31 -3.88
C THR A 153 -8.47 -13.51 -5.39
N GLY A 154 -9.63 -14.01 -5.80
CA GLY A 154 -9.98 -14.23 -7.20
C GLY A 154 -11.48 -14.31 -7.42
N GLY A 155 -11.92 -14.49 -8.66
CA GLY A 155 -13.35 -14.60 -8.98
C GLY A 155 -14.17 -13.35 -8.63
N ASN A 156 -13.54 -12.16 -8.63
CA ASN A 156 -14.18 -10.89 -8.25
C ASN A 156 -14.58 -10.80 -6.76
N SER A 157 -13.90 -11.54 -5.89
CA SER A 157 -14.10 -11.50 -4.44
C SER A 157 -13.84 -10.13 -3.82
N ILE A 158 -14.49 -9.88 -2.68
CA ILE A 158 -14.47 -8.58 -2.00
C ILE A 158 -13.90 -8.72 -0.59
N ILE A 159 -13.07 -7.76 -0.18
CA ILE A 159 -12.73 -7.50 1.22
C ILE A 159 -13.27 -6.11 1.55
N ASP A 160 -14.28 -6.07 2.43
CA ASP A 160 -15.04 -4.86 2.74
C ASP A 160 -14.92 -4.52 4.23
N SER A 161 -14.41 -3.32 4.51
CA SER A 161 -14.28 -2.78 5.87
C SER A 161 -15.55 -2.02 6.26
N ASP A 162 -16.68 -2.73 6.31
CA ASP A 162 -18.02 -2.17 6.50
C ASP A 162 -18.13 -1.47 7.88
N GLY A 163 -18.36 -0.15 7.85
CA GLY A 163 -18.41 0.70 9.05
C GLY A 163 -17.05 1.13 9.62
N VAL A 164 -16.01 0.32 9.46
CA VAL A 164 -14.64 0.53 10.01
C VAL A 164 -13.81 1.53 9.21
N GLY A 165 -13.93 1.46 7.88
CA GLY A 165 -13.13 2.25 6.93
C GLY A 165 -11.77 1.62 6.61
N ALA A 166 -11.36 1.69 5.35
CA ALA A 166 -10.16 1.02 4.84
C ALA A 166 -8.84 1.49 5.51
N GLY A 167 -8.83 2.71 6.06
CA GLY A 167 -7.69 3.26 6.79
C GLY A 167 -7.42 2.60 8.15
N HIS A 168 -8.36 1.81 8.69
CA HIS A 168 -8.23 1.15 9.99
C HIS A 168 -7.98 -0.35 9.88
N VAL A 169 -7.68 -0.84 8.67
CA VAL A 169 -7.45 -2.26 8.39
C VAL A 169 -6.01 -2.47 7.93
N LEU A 170 -5.29 -3.35 8.62
CA LEU A 170 -3.94 -3.78 8.31
C LEU A 170 -3.89 -5.29 8.16
N PHE A 171 -3.44 -5.78 7.01
CA PHE A 171 -3.06 -7.16 6.78
C PHE A 171 -1.54 -7.27 6.80
N VAL A 172 -1.01 -8.07 7.72
CA VAL A 172 0.39 -8.48 7.74
C VAL A 172 0.45 -9.93 7.28
N VAL A 173 1.06 -10.15 6.12
CA VAL A 173 1.08 -11.45 5.43
C VAL A 173 2.51 -11.94 5.36
N ASP A 174 2.74 -13.14 5.88
CA ASP A 174 4.10 -13.65 6.02
C ASP A 174 4.75 -13.97 4.66
N ASP A 175 3.96 -14.43 3.69
CA ASP A 175 4.41 -14.78 2.34
C ASP A 175 3.67 -13.99 1.25
N ASN A 176 3.04 -14.63 0.26
CA ASN A 176 2.57 -13.97 -0.94
C ASN A 176 1.20 -13.32 -0.77
N ILE A 177 1.01 -12.19 -1.45
CA ILE A 177 -0.29 -11.55 -1.63
C ILE A 177 -0.63 -11.57 -3.10
N THR A 178 -1.61 -12.37 -3.50
CA THR A 178 -2.13 -12.41 -4.87
C THR A 178 -3.60 -11.99 -4.87
N MET A 179 -3.92 -10.91 -5.57
CA MET A 179 -5.28 -10.40 -5.62
C MET A 179 -5.74 -10.23 -7.06
N SER A 180 -6.96 -10.70 -7.36
CA SER A 180 -7.53 -10.57 -8.70
C SER A 180 -9.00 -10.15 -8.69
N GLY A 181 -9.28 -9.06 -9.40
CA GLY A 181 -10.62 -8.50 -9.53
C GLY A 181 -11.18 -7.94 -8.22
N GLY A 182 -12.48 -7.65 -8.21
CA GLY A 182 -13.22 -7.30 -7.01
C GLY A 182 -12.91 -5.92 -6.43
N ARG A 183 -13.28 -5.75 -5.16
CA ARG A 183 -12.95 -4.58 -4.34
C ARG A 183 -12.22 -5.03 -3.09
N ILE A 184 -11.07 -4.46 -2.80
CA ILE A 184 -10.24 -4.81 -1.66
C ILE A 184 -9.93 -3.57 -0.84
N ASP A 185 -10.29 -3.58 0.44
CA ASP A 185 -10.04 -2.49 1.38
C ASP A 185 -8.97 -2.89 2.42
N GLY A 186 -8.01 -1.99 2.66
CA GLY A 186 -7.02 -2.13 3.72
C GLY A 186 -5.57 -1.91 3.28
N THR A 187 -4.68 -1.77 4.25
CA THR A 187 -3.23 -1.76 4.02
C THR A 187 -2.69 -3.17 4.09
N TYR A 188 -1.89 -3.57 3.10
CA TYR A 188 -1.31 -4.91 3.00
C TYR A 188 0.20 -4.83 3.03
N VAL A 189 0.81 -5.63 3.92
CA VAL A 189 2.25 -5.79 4.04
C VAL A 189 2.60 -7.25 3.74
N SER A 190 3.43 -7.49 2.73
CA SER A 190 4.10 -8.79 2.58
C SER A 190 5.46 -8.74 3.26
N VAL A 191 5.71 -9.69 4.16
CA VAL A 191 6.93 -9.74 4.97
C VAL A 191 8.06 -10.45 4.24
N ASN A 192 7.77 -11.57 3.56
CA ASN A 192 8.76 -12.44 2.90
C ASN A 192 8.37 -12.90 1.49
N GLY A 193 7.27 -12.42 0.92
CA GLY A 193 6.77 -12.88 -0.39
C GLY A 193 6.58 -11.75 -1.40
N ASP A 194 6.00 -12.10 -2.55
CA ASP A 194 5.63 -11.14 -3.59
C ASP A 194 4.24 -10.54 -3.35
N ILE A 195 3.96 -9.40 -3.97
CA ILE A 195 2.62 -8.82 -4.04
C ILE A 195 2.22 -8.69 -5.51
N THR A 196 1.16 -9.37 -5.92
CA THR A 196 0.60 -9.28 -7.28
C THR A 196 -0.85 -8.83 -7.25
N LEU A 197 -1.15 -7.68 -7.86
CA LEU A 197 -2.51 -7.16 -8.05
C LEU A 197 -2.92 -7.27 -9.51
N SER A 198 -4.06 -7.91 -9.77
CA SER A 198 -4.57 -8.24 -11.10
C SER A 198 -5.99 -7.72 -11.32
N GLY A 199 -6.14 -6.52 -11.86
CA GLY A 199 -7.45 -5.88 -12.00
C GLY A 199 -8.11 -5.54 -10.64
N GLY A 200 -9.36 -5.09 -10.68
CA GLY A 200 -10.13 -4.73 -9.48
C GLY A 200 -9.85 -3.32 -8.95
N VAL A 201 -10.57 -2.95 -7.89
CA VAL A 201 -10.44 -1.67 -7.18
C VAL A 201 -9.87 -1.93 -5.79
N HIS A 202 -8.74 -1.31 -5.48
CA HIS A 202 -7.99 -1.52 -4.25
C HIS A 202 -7.94 -0.21 -3.48
N ASN A 203 -8.55 -0.13 -2.31
CA ASN A 203 -8.59 1.06 -1.47
C ASN A 203 -7.68 0.85 -0.26
N GLY A 204 -6.46 1.39 -0.32
CA GLY A 204 -5.45 1.13 0.69
C GLY A 204 -4.03 1.37 0.23
N ALA A 205 -3.09 0.67 0.85
CA ALA A 205 -1.67 0.76 0.55
C ALA A 205 -1.04 -0.64 0.50
N TYR A 206 0.02 -0.79 -0.30
CA TYR A 206 0.75 -2.04 -0.45
C TYR A 206 2.22 -1.80 -0.13
N ILE A 207 2.74 -2.57 0.80
CA ILE A 207 4.11 -2.44 1.31
C ILE A 207 4.78 -3.80 1.16
N LEU A 208 5.84 -3.84 0.37
CA LEU A 208 6.68 -5.01 0.25
C LEU A 208 7.95 -4.81 1.07
N LYS A 209 8.13 -5.62 2.13
CA LYS A 209 9.29 -5.52 3.02
C LYS A 209 10.49 -6.31 2.49
N ALA A 210 10.23 -7.44 1.83
CA ALA A 210 11.27 -8.40 1.48
C ALA A 210 12.17 -7.91 0.33
N ALA A 211 13.50 -7.99 0.53
CA ALA A 211 14.47 -7.69 -0.52
C ALA A 211 14.50 -8.84 -1.54
N GLY A 212 14.70 -8.54 -2.83
CA GLY A 212 14.69 -9.54 -3.90
C GLY A 212 13.30 -9.98 -4.39
N HIS A 213 12.23 -9.42 -3.81
CA HIS A 213 10.84 -9.70 -4.19
C HIS A 213 10.23 -8.60 -5.06
N GLN A 214 9.05 -8.88 -5.62
CA GLN A 214 8.34 -8.03 -6.55
C GLN A 214 6.97 -7.56 -6.05
N LEU A 215 6.72 -6.25 -6.21
CA LEU A 215 5.38 -5.66 -6.23
C LEU A 215 4.95 -5.54 -7.70
N LYS A 216 3.86 -6.20 -8.10
CA LYS A 216 3.43 -6.29 -9.49
C LYS A 216 1.97 -5.86 -9.66
N PHE A 217 1.73 -4.87 -10.50
CA PHE A 217 0.38 -4.48 -10.95
C PHE A 217 0.18 -4.88 -12.42
N GLN A 218 -0.84 -5.69 -12.67
CA GLN A 218 -1.17 -6.24 -13.99
C GLN A 218 -2.68 -6.25 -14.23
N SER A 219 -3.10 -6.37 -15.49
CA SER A 219 -4.52 -6.48 -15.87
C SER A 219 -5.42 -5.34 -15.37
N ALA A 220 -4.89 -4.11 -15.38
CA ALA A 220 -5.58 -2.85 -15.10
C ALA A 220 -6.22 -2.72 -13.71
N PRO A 221 -5.47 -2.87 -12.61
CA PRO A 221 -6.00 -2.56 -11.29
C PRO A 221 -6.11 -1.04 -11.10
N THR A 222 -7.10 -0.61 -10.33
CA THR A 222 -7.17 0.76 -9.81
C THR A 222 -6.81 0.74 -8.33
N VAL A 223 -5.73 1.40 -7.95
CA VAL A 223 -5.27 1.53 -6.57
C VAL A 223 -5.56 2.95 -6.09
N ASN A 224 -6.42 3.08 -5.09
CA ASN A 224 -6.73 4.33 -4.41
C ASN A 224 -6.03 4.35 -3.06
N PHE A 225 -5.06 5.25 -2.89
CA PHE A 225 -4.36 5.36 -1.63
C PHE A 225 -5.32 5.79 -0.53
N VAL A 226 -5.43 4.95 0.49
CA VAL A 226 -6.06 5.29 1.76
C VAL A 226 -4.99 5.22 2.83
N GLN A 227 -4.79 6.33 3.55
CA GLN A 227 -3.80 6.37 4.61
C GLN A 227 -4.22 5.44 5.75
N PHE A 228 -3.32 4.54 6.15
CA PHE A 228 -3.48 3.82 7.40
C PHE A 228 -3.41 4.80 8.57
N VAL A 229 -4.45 4.81 9.40
CA VAL A 229 -4.51 5.54 10.65
C VAL A 229 -4.28 4.51 11.74
N PRO A 230 -3.16 4.56 12.48
CA PRO A 230 -2.94 3.65 13.59
C PRO A 230 -3.85 4.02 14.76
N GLU A 231 -4.14 3.05 15.61
CA GLU A 231 -4.79 3.31 16.89
C GLU A 231 -3.99 4.32 17.72
N PRO A 232 -4.62 5.15 18.57
CA PRO A 232 -3.92 6.13 19.40
C PRO A 232 -2.75 5.55 20.24
N SER A 233 -2.83 4.28 20.66
CA SER A 233 -1.77 3.58 21.40
C SER A 233 -0.60 3.12 20.51
N THR A 234 -0.82 2.97 19.21
CA THR A 234 0.18 2.57 18.19
C THR A 234 0.60 3.75 17.29
N ALA A 235 -0.09 4.89 17.38
CA ALA A 235 0.13 6.10 16.57
C ALA A 235 1.51 6.73 16.78
N SER A 236 2.12 6.53 17.94
CA SER A 236 3.49 6.96 18.24
C SER A 236 4.56 6.22 17.42
N LEU A 237 4.24 5.09 16.77
CA LEU A 237 5.21 4.31 15.99
C LEU A 237 5.08 4.40 14.48
N PHE A 238 3.86 4.56 13.96
CA PHE A 238 3.67 4.87 12.54
C PHE A 238 3.85 6.38 12.27
N GLY A 239 3.86 7.18 13.33
CA GLY A 239 4.07 8.61 13.27
C GLY A 239 5.55 8.97 13.22
N ILE A 240 6.14 8.97 12.02
CA ILE A 240 7.09 9.98 11.50
C ILE A 240 7.55 9.59 10.08
N GLY A 241 7.79 8.32 9.77
CA GLY A 241 8.29 7.87 8.45
C GLY A 241 7.26 7.81 7.33
N LEU A 242 6.03 7.37 7.61
CA LEU A 242 4.92 7.36 6.63
C LEU A 242 4.25 8.74 6.46
N LEU A 243 4.33 9.60 7.48
CA LEU A 243 3.81 10.98 7.45
C LEU A 243 4.67 11.92 6.57
N GLY A 244 5.98 11.65 6.44
CA GLY A 244 6.91 12.47 5.66
C GLY A 244 6.59 12.54 4.17
N LEU A 245 5.94 11.50 3.61
CA LEU A 245 5.59 11.43 2.19
C LEU A 245 4.27 12.16 1.86
N ALA A 246 3.42 12.43 2.86
CA ALA A 246 2.20 13.22 2.69
C ALA A 246 2.44 14.74 2.91
N TYR A 247 3.43 15.11 3.74
CA TYR A 247 3.61 16.50 4.16
C TYR A 247 4.35 17.40 3.16
N ARG A 248 4.95 16.86 2.09
CA ARG A 248 5.68 17.67 1.09
C ARG A 248 4.78 18.35 0.05
N ARG A 249 3.48 18.53 0.34
CA ARG A 249 2.51 19.22 -0.55
C ARG A 249 2.42 20.73 -0.37
N ARG A 250 3.21 21.39 0.49
CA ARG A 250 3.12 22.86 0.65
C ARG A 250 4.47 23.58 0.75
N HIS A 251 4.57 24.62 -0.08
CA HIS A 251 5.56 25.71 -0.15
C HIS A 251 6.78 25.56 -1.08
N SER A 252 6.52 25.53 -2.39
CA SER A 252 7.23 26.47 -3.27
C SER A 252 6.30 27.68 -3.50
N LYS A 253 6.38 28.69 -2.63
CA LYS A 253 5.96 30.03 -3.05
C LYS A 253 6.96 30.44 -4.11
N VAL A 254 6.52 30.44 -5.37
CA VAL A 254 7.17 31.18 -6.43
C VAL A 254 7.24 32.63 -5.95
N SER A 255 8.44 33.06 -5.55
CA SER A 255 8.75 34.46 -5.36
C SER A 255 8.67 35.13 -6.74
N SER A 256 7.48 35.61 -7.10
CA SER A 256 7.34 36.54 -8.20
C SER A 256 7.96 37.87 -7.78
N ARG A 257 9.28 37.99 -7.97
CA ARG A 257 9.94 39.29 -7.99
C ARG A 257 9.47 39.98 -9.26
N ARG A 258 8.42 40.80 -9.10
CA ARG A 258 7.86 41.64 -10.14
C ARG A 258 8.87 42.76 -10.39
N GLU A 259 9.78 42.56 -11.33
CA GLU A 259 10.49 43.67 -11.97
C GLU A 259 9.49 44.38 -12.89
N GLU A 260 8.74 45.32 -12.32
CA GLU A 260 8.12 46.38 -13.11
C GLU A 260 9.14 47.52 -13.19
N GLY A 261 9.91 47.52 -14.28
CA GLY A 261 10.62 48.69 -14.72
C GLY A 261 9.68 49.70 -15.37
N LYS A 262 10.20 50.95 -15.47
CA LYS A 262 9.70 52.17 -16.15
C LYS A 262 8.89 53.09 -15.21
N GLY A 263 9.22 54.36 -14.98
CA GLY A 263 10.27 55.23 -15.49
C GLY A 263 9.89 56.72 -15.29
N VAL A 264 10.87 57.50 -14.84
CA VAL A 264 11.26 58.89 -15.20
C VAL A 264 10.43 60.16 -14.83
N TRP A 265 11.22 61.20 -14.43
CA TRP A 265 11.05 62.68 -14.33
C TRP A 265 10.20 63.23 -13.17
N THR A 266 10.61 64.24 -12.39
CA THR A 266 11.48 65.43 -12.58
C THR A 266 12.53 65.61 -11.49
#